data_AF-A0AAT9H4G8-F1
#
_entry.id   AF-A0AAT9H4G8-F1
#
_cell.length_a   1.000
_cell.length_b   1.000
_cell.length_c   1.000
_cell.angle_alpha   90.00
_cell.angle_beta   90.00
_cell.angle_gamma   90.00
#
_symmetry.space_group_name_H-M   'P 1'
#
loop_
_entity.id
_entity.type
_entity.pdbx_description
1 polymer ?
#
loop_
_entity_poly.entity_id
_entity_poly.type
_entity_poly.pdbx_seq_one_letter_code
_entity_poly.pdbx_strand_id
1 'polypeptide(L)'
;MLLAIIKKKYMKKNYIFLLLLVLTVFFSNVAVSQTSLGTCSSFISNLKKGLEVSAGRNENKNVLLQIADSKNFVGKINYKESGALSEFLVGEIKNVSGSSFYLRVMEKSLEGHIILKKTNEAYKYSSDVQGNAYVSKVDINSLICVDYATISQKEAKTAKNGSAAINSDLLKLESLPGGTGCILLDFDGHTMPAGNLWNNGGAIYALPSGMSDAFILQAFEVVAEDYRPFNLNITTNEAVFNAYPKTKRKRVVITPTDTAGPGEGGIAFIGSFTWDTDAPAWCFNIATGKAAGETASHEIGHLFSLKHDGRTSPKEEYFAGLNNTAWGPIMGTSFVRPVSHWSKGEYSGANNTENDLAIISDKSWGVGYRIDDYGDNIASAFNLTLSSEGEIIKRDGVIEKESDKDFFSFTTSGGDVSIEANTVNKWGTGNLHILIQLYNSEGIEIGQYWDSDPYYLDGFMFADLPAGKYFVSISGVGAGDKAWGGYSAYGSIGSYSISGTVPNHNLNTVSFDKNLNFVIYPNPSNKIITIKSDHDAILNLINALGITIKTFKVTANVEDTLNVENLSSGVYFLSEMSKGKFITHKFVRK
;
A
#
# COMPACT_ATOMS: atom_id res chain seq x y z
N MET A 1 18.13 -60.38 -38.26
CA MET A 1 16.90 -60.96 -38.84
C MET A 1 15.77 -60.62 -37.88
N LEU A 2 14.76 -59.92 -38.40
CA LEU A 2 13.53 -59.45 -37.74
C LEU A 2 13.61 -58.29 -36.71
N LEU A 3 12.79 -57.27 -36.98
CA LEU A 3 12.37 -56.14 -36.13
C LEU A 3 13.28 -54.90 -35.99
N ALA A 4 13.50 -54.24 -37.13
CA ALA A 4 13.48 -52.78 -37.22
C ALA A 4 12.65 -52.39 -38.46
N ILE A 5 12.00 -51.23 -38.45
CA ILE A 5 11.14 -50.63 -39.52
C ILE A 5 9.63 -50.89 -39.35
N ILE A 6 8.95 -50.16 -38.46
CA ILE A 6 7.60 -49.63 -38.73
C ILE A 6 7.43 -48.30 -37.98
N LYS A 7 7.41 -47.18 -38.72
CA LYS A 7 6.49 -46.03 -38.58
C LYS A 7 7.07 -44.80 -39.26
N LYS A 8 7.11 -44.84 -40.59
CA LYS A 8 7.08 -43.65 -41.44
C LYS A 8 6.16 -43.95 -42.63
N LYS A 9 5.28 -42.99 -42.94
CA LYS A 9 4.30 -42.91 -44.05
C LYS A 9 2.93 -43.58 -43.87
N TYR A 10 2.02 -42.82 -43.27
CA TYR A 10 0.67 -42.49 -43.79
C TYR A 10 0.27 -41.15 -43.11
N MET A 11 0.89 -40.02 -43.46
CA MET A 11 0.39 -39.00 -44.40
C MET A 11 -1.13 -38.73 -44.42
N LYS A 12 -1.48 -37.57 -43.82
CA LYS A 12 -2.44 -36.56 -44.30
C LYS A 12 -3.92 -36.96 -44.42
N LYS A 13 -4.68 -36.69 -43.35
CA LYS A 13 -5.87 -35.80 -43.30
C LYS A 13 -6.46 -35.91 -41.88
N ASN A 14 -7.04 -34.81 -41.38
CA ASN A 14 -7.73 -34.65 -40.08
C ASN A 14 -6.99 -33.85 -38.99
N TYR A 15 -6.47 -32.67 -39.35
CA TYR A 15 -6.21 -31.58 -38.39
C TYR A 15 -7.06 -30.35 -38.71
N ILE A 16 -8.37 -30.53 -38.83
CA ILE A 16 -9.38 -29.45 -38.77
C ILE A 16 -10.63 -30.08 -38.15
N PHE A 17 -10.61 -30.43 -36.85
CA PHE A 17 -11.84 -30.63 -36.06
C PHE A 17 -11.62 -30.70 -34.54
N LEU A 18 -10.51 -30.16 -34.03
CA LEU A 18 -10.28 -30.10 -32.58
C LEU A 18 -9.46 -28.85 -32.21
N LEU A 19 -9.91 -27.70 -32.71
CA LEU A 19 -9.44 -26.38 -32.28
C LEU A 19 -10.60 -25.38 -32.40
N LEU A 20 -11.70 -25.67 -31.70
CA LEU A 20 -12.87 -24.79 -31.59
C LEU A 20 -13.64 -25.11 -30.28
N LEU A 21 -12.89 -25.27 -29.19
CA LEU A 21 -13.44 -25.34 -27.85
C LEU A 21 -12.59 -24.44 -26.93
N VAL A 22 -12.49 -23.16 -27.32
CA VAL A 22 -11.93 -22.09 -26.49
C VAL A 22 -12.93 -20.93 -26.55
N LEU A 23 -13.35 -20.50 -25.36
CA LEU A 23 -14.12 -19.30 -25.05
C LEU A 23 -15.56 -19.22 -25.61
N THR A 24 -16.47 -19.90 -24.92
CA THR A 24 -17.75 -19.27 -24.57
C THR A 24 -17.91 -19.36 -23.06
N VAL A 25 -17.22 -18.49 -22.33
CA VAL A 25 -17.72 -18.08 -21.01
C VAL A 25 -19.04 -17.38 -21.33
N PHE A 26 -20.15 -18.05 -21.06
CA PHE A 26 -21.44 -17.41 -20.98
C PHE A 26 -21.32 -16.32 -19.91
N PHE A 27 -21.12 -15.08 -20.33
CA PHE A 27 -21.67 -13.97 -19.58
C PHE A 27 -23.18 -14.20 -19.60
N SER A 28 -23.70 -14.78 -18.53
CA SER A 28 -25.08 -14.52 -18.15
C SER A 28 -25.14 -13.03 -17.83
N ASN A 29 -25.27 -12.20 -18.87
CA ASN A 29 -25.91 -10.92 -18.74
C ASN A 29 -27.31 -11.25 -18.24
N VAL A 30 -27.51 -11.21 -16.93
CA VAL A 30 -28.83 -10.90 -16.41
C VAL A 30 -29.14 -9.56 -17.06
N ALA A 31 -29.95 -9.57 -18.10
CA ALA A 31 -30.39 -8.34 -18.75
C ALA A 31 -31.10 -7.55 -17.66
N VAL A 32 -30.42 -6.57 -17.08
CA VAL A 32 -31.05 -5.60 -16.20
C VAL A 32 -32.17 -5.00 -17.04
N SER A 33 -33.41 -5.08 -16.54
CA SER A 33 -34.56 -4.53 -17.24
C SER A 33 -34.32 -3.04 -17.48
N GLN A 34 -33.94 -2.70 -18.71
CA GLN A 34 -33.64 -1.34 -19.13
C GLN A 34 -34.81 -0.79 -19.93
N THR A 35 -35.21 0.44 -19.61
CA THR A 35 -36.24 1.16 -20.35
C THR A 35 -35.57 2.05 -21.40
N SER A 36 -36.00 1.92 -22.65
CA SER A 36 -35.54 2.81 -23.73
C SER A 36 -36.12 4.21 -23.56
N LEU A 37 -35.27 5.22 -23.73
CA LEU A 37 -35.62 6.64 -23.72
C LEU A 37 -35.53 7.26 -25.13
N GLY A 38 -35.36 6.42 -26.16
CA GLY A 38 -35.13 6.83 -27.55
C GLY A 38 -33.65 7.07 -27.86
N THR A 39 -33.35 7.96 -28.80
CA THR A 39 -31.98 8.42 -29.07
C THR A 39 -31.64 9.62 -28.18
N CYS A 40 -30.37 9.84 -27.85
CA CYS A 40 -29.91 11.03 -27.11
C CYS A 40 -30.39 12.34 -27.75
N SER A 41 -30.37 12.42 -29.08
CA SER A 41 -30.89 13.56 -29.84
C SER A 41 -32.39 13.79 -29.65
N SER A 42 -33.21 12.72 -29.71
CA SER A 42 -34.64 12.84 -29.40
C SER A 42 -34.90 13.15 -27.93
N PHE A 43 -34.09 12.59 -27.03
CA PHE A 43 -34.19 12.77 -25.59
C PHE A 43 -33.92 14.23 -25.21
N ILE A 44 -32.81 14.82 -25.67
CA ILE A 44 -32.50 16.23 -25.37
C ILE A 44 -33.54 17.19 -25.96
N SER A 45 -34.05 16.91 -27.16
CA SER A 45 -35.13 17.73 -27.76
C SER A 45 -36.39 17.69 -26.90
N ASN A 46 -36.79 16.51 -26.42
CA ASN A 46 -37.95 16.34 -25.56
C ASN A 46 -37.73 16.98 -24.19
N LEU A 47 -36.53 16.83 -23.62
CA LEU A 47 -36.13 17.43 -22.35
C LEU A 47 -36.23 18.95 -22.41
N LYS A 48 -35.62 19.59 -23.41
CA LYS A 48 -35.66 21.05 -23.59
C LYS A 48 -37.09 21.57 -23.78
N LYS A 49 -37.90 20.89 -24.61
CA LYS A 49 -39.33 21.22 -24.77
C LYS A 49 -40.09 21.12 -23.44
N GLY A 50 -39.82 20.08 -22.65
CA GLY A 50 -40.40 19.92 -21.31
C GLY A 50 -40.03 21.09 -20.38
N LEU A 51 -38.76 21.52 -20.40
CA LEU A 51 -38.29 22.66 -19.61
C LEU A 51 -38.96 23.98 -20.04
N GLU A 52 -39.16 24.21 -21.34
CA GLU A 52 -39.87 25.38 -21.86
C GLU A 52 -41.34 25.41 -21.42
N VAL A 53 -42.03 24.26 -21.49
CA VAL A 53 -43.43 24.14 -21.02
C VAL A 53 -43.53 24.39 -19.52
N SER A 54 -42.63 23.82 -18.72
CA SER A 54 -42.54 24.11 -17.29
C SER A 54 -42.31 25.59 -17.03
N ALA A 55 -41.45 26.23 -17.83
CA ALA A 55 -41.18 27.66 -17.72
C ALA A 55 -42.42 28.53 -17.98
N GLY A 56 -43.21 28.19 -19.01
CA GLY A 56 -44.48 28.87 -19.31
C GLY A 56 -45.56 28.72 -18.23
N ARG A 57 -45.41 27.76 -17.31
CA ARG A 57 -46.34 27.52 -16.18
C ARG A 57 -45.84 28.10 -14.85
N ASN A 58 -44.78 28.90 -14.85
CA ASN A 58 -44.06 29.35 -13.64
C ASN A 58 -43.49 28.19 -12.80
N GLU A 59 -43.25 27.03 -13.42
CA GLU A 59 -42.63 25.85 -12.81
C GLU A 59 -41.20 25.65 -13.33
N ASN A 60 -40.47 26.73 -13.60
CA ASN A 60 -39.20 26.76 -14.34
C ASN A 60 -38.07 25.90 -13.72
N LYS A 61 -38.29 25.37 -12.52
CA LYS A 61 -37.39 24.47 -11.79
C LYS A 61 -37.83 23.01 -11.84
N ASN A 62 -38.87 22.62 -12.56
CA ASN A 62 -39.34 21.23 -12.60
C ASN A 62 -38.93 20.54 -13.91
N VAL A 63 -38.49 19.28 -13.79
CA VAL A 63 -38.19 18.37 -14.90
C VAL A 63 -38.86 17.01 -14.67
N LEU A 64 -39.39 16.41 -15.73
CA LEU A 64 -39.89 15.03 -15.68
C LEU A 64 -38.75 14.08 -16.00
N LEU A 65 -38.53 13.11 -15.10
CA LEU A 65 -37.47 12.12 -15.18
C LEU A 65 -38.10 10.73 -15.36
N GLN A 66 -38.09 10.23 -16.58
CA GLN A 66 -38.67 8.93 -16.90
C GLN A 66 -37.78 7.79 -16.39
N ILE A 67 -38.38 6.86 -15.64
CA ILE A 67 -37.68 5.70 -15.06
C ILE A 67 -38.18 4.34 -15.60
N ALA A 68 -39.38 4.31 -16.17
CA ALA A 68 -39.98 3.16 -16.84
C ALA A 68 -41.14 3.65 -17.73
N ASP A 69 -41.74 2.75 -18.52
CA ASP A 69 -42.93 3.07 -19.31
C ASP A 69 -44.03 3.68 -18.42
N SER A 70 -44.43 4.90 -18.76
CA SER A 70 -45.43 5.69 -18.02
C SER A 70 -45.11 5.97 -16.53
N LYS A 71 -43.87 5.75 -16.07
CA LYS A 71 -43.44 6.10 -14.70
C LYS A 71 -42.38 7.20 -14.74
N ASN A 72 -42.64 8.28 -14.02
CA ASN A 72 -41.78 9.45 -13.96
C ASN A 72 -41.64 9.94 -12.52
N PHE A 73 -40.46 10.43 -12.19
CA PHE A 73 -40.29 11.34 -11.06
C PHE A 73 -40.38 12.79 -11.53
N VAL A 74 -40.76 13.69 -10.62
CA VAL A 74 -40.66 15.13 -10.83
C VAL A 74 -39.39 15.60 -10.12
N GLY A 75 -38.36 15.93 -10.89
CA GLY A 75 -37.14 16.54 -10.37
C GLY A 75 -37.32 18.04 -10.15
N LYS A 76 -36.82 18.55 -9.04
CA LYS A 76 -36.60 19.97 -8.77
C LYS A 76 -35.14 20.31 -9.08
N ILE A 77 -34.94 21.11 -10.13
CA ILE A 77 -33.66 21.59 -10.63
C ILE A 77 -33.13 22.67 -9.70
N ASN A 78 -31.91 22.46 -9.22
CA ASN A 78 -31.17 23.40 -8.38
C ASN A 78 -29.99 24.02 -9.14
N TYR A 79 -29.40 23.27 -10.08
CA TYR A 79 -28.36 23.74 -10.99
C TYR A 79 -28.70 23.32 -12.43
N LYS A 80 -28.42 24.22 -13.37
CA LYS A 80 -28.67 24.02 -14.80
C LYS A 80 -27.59 24.71 -15.62
N GLU A 81 -27.02 23.96 -16.56
CA GLU A 81 -26.17 24.47 -17.62
C GLU A 81 -26.72 23.98 -18.97
N SER A 82 -26.99 24.90 -19.89
CA SER A 82 -27.59 24.59 -21.19
C SER A 82 -26.67 25.03 -22.32
N GLY A 83 -26.39 24.13 -23.26
CA GLY A 83 -25.84 24.45 -24.57
C GLY A 83 -26.86 24.24 -25.69
N ALA A 84 -26.48 24.49 -26.94
CA ALA A 84 -27.36 24.27 -28.09
C ALA A 84 -27.77 22.79 -28.22
N LEU A 85 -26.80 21.87 -28.08
CA LEU A 85 -26.97 20.41 -28.17
C LEU A 85 -26.56 19.69 -26.88
N SER A 86 -26.53 20.41 -25.75
CA SER A 86 -26.23 19.84 -24.44
C SER A 86 -27.17 20.39 -23.37
N GLU A 87 -27.39 19.58 -22.35
CA GLU A 87 -28.10 19.95 -21.14
C GLU A 87 -27.46 19.23 -19.95
N PHE A 88 -27.17 19.97 -18.89
CA PHE A 88 -26.69 19.44 -17.62
C PHE A 88 -27.57 19.96 -16.49
N LEU A 89 -28.24 19.05 -15.80
CA LEU A 89 -29.19 19.34 -14.74
C LEU A 89 -28.76 18.60 -13.47
N VAL A 90 -28.80 19.28 -12.33
CA VAL A 90 -28.59 18.68 -11.01
C VAL A 90 -29.68 19.16 -10.07
N GLY A 91 -30.17 18.27 -9.21
CA GLY A 91 -31.21 18.63 -8.26
C GLY A 91 -31.65 17.47 -7.37
N GLU A 92 -32.89 17.56 -6.90
CA GLU A 92 -33.53 16.59 -6.01
C GLU A 92 -34.88 16.14 -6.54
N ILE A 93 -35.41 15.01 -6.09
CA ILE A 93 -36.78 14.62 -6.41
C ILE A 93 -37.75 15.41 -5.53
N LYS A 94 -38.73 16.05 -6.17
CA LYS A 94 -39.70 16.94 -5.51
C LYS A 94 -40.42 16.19 -4.38
N ASN A 95 -40.41 16.77 -3.19
CA ASN A 95 -41.02 16.23 -1.97
C ASN A 95 -40.43 14.89 -1.48
N VAL A 96 -39.22 14.52 -1.92
CA VAL A 96 -38.52 13.32 -1.43
C VAL A 96 -37.21 13.74 -0.78
N SER A 97 -37.23 13.85 0.55
CA SER A 97 -36.05 14.21 1.34
C SER A 97 -34.95 13.13 1.24
N GLY A 98 -33.69 13.55 1.09
CA GLY A 98 -32.55 12.65 0.91
C GLY A 98 -32.47 12.04 -0.50
N SER A 99 -33.14 12.66 -1.48
CA SER A 99 -33.01 12.28 -2.89
C SER A 99 -32.09 13.24 -3.64
N SER A 100 -31.46 12.72 -4.68
CA SER A 100 -30.69 13.49 -5.64
C SER A 100 -30.94 12.98 -7.05
N PHE A 101 -30.71 13.85 -8.04
CA PHE A 101 -30.56 13.42 -9.42
C PHE A 101 -29.55 14.30 -10.13
N TYR A 102 -28.94 13.74 -11.17
CA TYR A 102 -28.37 14.55 -12.23
C TYR A 102 -28.63 13.92 -13.59
N LEU A 103 -28.60 14.76 -14.62
CA LEU A 103 -28.63 14.36 -16.02
C LEU A 103 -27.62 15.22 -16.78
N ARG A 104 -26.71 14.57 -17.51
CA ARG A 104 -25.85 15.16 -18.53
C ARG A 104 -26.20 14.50 -19.85
N VAL A 105 -26.72 15.29 -20.78
CA VAL A 105 -27.03 14.83 -22.13
C VAL A 105 -26.32 15.70 -23.17
N MET A 106 -25.75 15.04 -24.17
CA MET A 106 -25.20 15.62 -25.39
C MET A 106 -25.82 14.91 -26.60
N GLU A 107 -25.49 15.33 -27.82
CA GLU A 107 -26.06 14.79 -29.06
C GLU A 107 -26.04 13.25 -29.16
N LYS A 108 -24.97 12.61 -28.63
CA LYS A 108 -24.74 11.16 -28.68
C LYS A 108 -24.45 10.50 -27.33
N SER A 109 -24.53 11.24 -26.22
CA SER A 109 -24.27 10.68 -24.89
C SER A 109 -25.34 11.09 -23.89
N LEU A 110 -25.73 10.14 -23.05
CA LEU A 110 -26.55 10.36 -21.87
C LEU A 110 -25.87 9.72 -20.68
N GLU A 111 -25.75 10.49 -19.60
CA GLU A 111 -25.26 10.03 -18.31
C GLU A 111 -26.11 10.66 -17.21
N GLY A 112 -26.40 9.92 -16.15
CA GLY A 112 -27.13 10.47 -15.02
C GLY A 112 -27.53 9.43 -14.01
N HIS A 113 -28.09 9.89 -12.90
CA HIS A 113 -28.73 9.02 -11.94
C HIS A 113 -29.89 9.69 -11.23
N ILE A 114 -30.70 8.86 -10.57
CA ILE A 114 -31.56 9.24 -9.45
C ILE A 114 -31.15 8.37 -8.27
N ILE A 115 -30.94 8.98 -7.12
CA ILE A 115 -30.64 8.30 -5.86
C ILE A 115 -31.73 8.62 -4.86
N LEU A 116 -32.27 7.59 -4.21
CA LEU A 116 -33.28 7.68 -3.16
C LEU A 116 -32.73 6.97 -1.90
N LYS A 117 -31.92 7.69 -1.12
CA LYS A 117 -31.18 7.11 0.02
C LYS A 117 -32.10 6.39 1.01
N LYS A 118 -33.21 7.03 1.40
CA LYS A 118 -34.17 6.50 2.40
C LYS A 118 -34.80 5.15 2.03
N THR A 119 -34.92 4.86 0.74
CA THR A 119 -35.51 3.61 0.26
C THR A 119 -34.48 2.65 -0.32
N ASN A 120 -33.19 3.01 -0.26
CA ASN A 120 -32.09 2.28 -0.86
C ASN A 120 -32.33 1.96 -2.35
N GLU A 121 -32.88 2.92 -3.10
CA GLU A 121 -33.17 2.75 -4.53
C GLU A 121 -32.34 3.71 -5.38
N ALA A 122 -31.87 3.21 -6.53
CA ALA A 122 -31.18 4.02 -7.51
C ALA A 122 -31.59 3.67 -8.94
N TYR A 123 -31.50 4.66 -9.83
CA TYR A 123 -31.74 4.54 -11.26
C TYR A 123 -30.57 5.16 -12.01
N LYS A 124 -30.01 4.46 -12.99
CA LYS A 124 -28.90 4.92 -13.83
C LYS A 124 -29.41 5.27 -15.22
N TYR A 125 -29.10 6.48 -15.68
CA TYR A 125 -29.29 6.92 -17.07
C TYR A 125 -27.98 6.72 -17.82
N SER A 126 -28.06 6.14 -19.01
CA SER A 126 -26.88 5.82 -19.83
C SER A 126 -27.21 5.85 -21.32
N SER A 127 -26.18 5.86 -22.16
CA SER A 127 -26.33 5.61 -23.59
C SER A 127 -25.34 4.58 -24.10
N ASP A 128 -25.71 3.87 -25.16
CA ASP A 128 -24.75 3.04 -25.90
C ASP A 128 -23.87 3.89 -26.85
N VAL A 129 -22.95 3.22 -27.55
CA VAL A 129 -22.03 3.86 -28.49
C VAL A 129 -22.72 4.41 -29.76
N GLN A 130 -23.96 3.97 -30.03
CA GLN A 130 -24.79 4.47 -31.11
C GLN A 130 -25.62 5.70 -30.69
N GLY A 131 -25.62 6.06 -29.41
CA GLY A 131 -26.40 7.16 -28.85
C GLY A 131 -27.86 6.79 -28.57
N ASN A 132 -28.17 5.51 -28.39
CA ASN A 132 -29.46 5.10 -27.85
C ASN A 132 -29.43 5.28 -26.33
N ALA A 133 -30.46 5.92 -25.78
CA ALA A 133 -30.56 6.30 -24.37
C ALA A 133 -31.42 5.32 -23.58
N TYR A 134 -30.98 5.02 -22.36
CA TYR A 134 -31.62 4.04 -21.47
C TYR A 134 -31.67 4.53 -20.03
N VAL A 135 -32.62 4.00 -19.27
CA VAL A 135 -32.66 4.06 -17.80
C VAL A 135 -32.87 2.67 -17.22
N SER A 136 -32.15 2.36 -16.13
CA SER A 136 -32.24 1.07 -15.44
C SER A 136 -32.27 1.27 -13.94
N LYS A 137 -33.06 0.47 -13.21
CA LYS A 137 -32.92 0.37 -11.74
C LYS A 137 -31.63 -0.38 -11.43
N VAL A 138 -30.82 0.16 -10.52
CA VAL A 138 -29.52 -0.41 -10.13
C VAL A 138 -29.41 -0.47 -8.61
N ASP A 139 -28.43 -1.22 -8.12
CA ASP A 139 -28.00 -1.13 -6.73
C ASP A 139 -27.44 0.29 -6.47
N ILE A 140 -27.87 0.92 -5.39
CA ILE A 140 -27.39 2.26 -5.00
C ILE A 140 -25.88 2.27 -4.73
N ASN A 141 -25.34 1.19 -4.14
CA ASN A 141 -23.92 1.00 -3.87
C ASN A 141 -23.09 0.81 -5.15
N SER A 142 -23.73 0.76 -6.33
CA SER A 142 -23.03 0.83 -7.63
C SER A 142 -22.82 2.25 -8.15
N LEU A 143 -23.43 3.25 -7.51
CA LEU A 143 -23.36 4.67 -7.91
C LEU A 143 -22.71 5.54 -6.84
N ILE A 144 -23.05 5.31 -5.57
CA ILE A 144 -22.57 6.08 -4.43
C ILE A 144 -22.52 5.16 -3.21
N CYS A 145 -21.53 5.31 -2.33
CA CYS A 145 -21.59 4.68 -1.01
C CYS A 145 -22.60 5.42 -0.13
N VAL A 146 -23.21 4.72 0.83
CA VAL A 146 -24.21 5.28 1.74
C VAL A 146 -24.16 4.61 3.10
N ASP A 147 -24.59 5.33 4.14
CA ASP A 147 -24.74 4.80 5.50
C ASP A 147 -23.42 4.33 6.15
N TYR A 148 -22.29 4.93 5.77
CA TYR A 148 -21.00 4.60 6.38
C TYR A 148 -20.97 4.98 7.86
N ALA A 149 -20.37 4.09 8.68
CA ALA A 149 -20.42 4.22 10.13
C ALA A 149 -19.73 5.50 10.63
N THR A 150 -20.40 6.20 11.53
CA THR A 150 -19.82 7.31 12.28
C THR A 150 -19.21 6.80 13.58
N ILE A 151 -18.04 7.34 13.96
CA ILE A 151 -17.48 7.05 15.28
C ILE A 151 -18.25 7.87 16.33
N SER A 152 -18.83 7.18 17.32
CA SER A 152 -19.56 7.84 18.39
C SER A 152 -18.60 8.73 19.21
N GLN A 153 -19.00 9.97 19.51
CA GLN A 153 -18.20 10.89 20.34
C GLN A 153 -17.87 10.35 21.74
N LYS A 154 -18.52 9.26 22.19
CA LYS A 154 -18.24 8.59 23.47
C LYS A 154 -16.97 7.74 23.45
N GLU A 155 -16.56 7.25 22.29
CA GLU A 155 -15.31 6.48 22.12
C GLU A 155 -14.12 7.39 21.79
N ALA A 156 -14.40 8.63 21.37
CA ALA A 156 -13.43 9.69 21.20
C ALA A 156 -13.14 10.37 22.55
N LYS A 157 -12.07 9.98 23.25
CA LYS A 157 -11.46 10.84 24.29
C LYS A 157 -10.93 12.12 23.61
N THR A 158 -11.79 13.10 23.41
CA THR A 158 -11.47 14.32 22.67
C THR A 158 -10.71 15.30 23.56
N ALA A 159 -9.46 15.56 23.22
CA ALA A 159 -8.92 16.90 23.42
C ALA A 159 -9.65 17.82 22.44
N LYS A 160 -10.58 18.64 22.94
CA LYS A 160 -11.09 19.79 22.18
C LYS A 160 -9.94 20.78 22.05
N ASN A 161 -9.18 20.71 20.96
CA ASN A 161 -8.24 21.77 20.63
C ASN A 161 -8.96 22.78 19.73
N GLY A 162 -8.96 24.03 20.17
CA GLY A 162 -9.44 25.14 19.37
C GLY A 162 -8.61 25.32 18.11
N SER A 163 -9.20 26.03 17.15
CA SER A 163 -8.65 26.55 15.89
C SER A 163 -7.19 27.05 15.95
N ALA A 164 -6.23 26.14 16.08
CA ALA A 164 -4.84 26.42 15.75
C ALA A 164 -4.70 26.27 14.24
N ALA A 165 -3.97 27.19 13.60
CA ALA A 165 -3.60 27.02 12.20
C ALA A 165 -2.76 25.75 12.05
N ILE A 166 -3.06 24.94 11.04
CA ILE A 166 -2.30 23.72 10.72
C ILE A 166 -0.85 24.11 10.45
N ASN A 167 0.11 23.35 10.99
CA ASN A 167 1.51 23.55 10.65
C ASN A 167 1.71 23.42 9.13
N SER A 168 2.29 24.44 8.49
CA SER A 168 2.45 24.49 7.03
C SER A 168 3.26 23.35 6.44
N ASP A 169 4.10 22.66 7.23
CA ASP A 169 4.85 21.49 6.76
C ASP A 169 3.95 20.28 6.59
N LEU A 170 2.85 20.18 7.36
CA LEU A 170 1.83 19.14 7.19
C LEU A 170 0.96 19.36 5.97
N LEU A 171 1.02 20.53 5.32
CA LEU A 171 0.37 20.82 4.03
C LEU A 171 1.32 20.63 2.84
N LYS A 172 2.44 19.93 3.05
CA LYS A 172 3.47 19.69 2.02
C LYS A 172 3.92 18.23 1.97
N LEU A 173 3.15 17.32 2.56
CA LEU A 173 3.50 15.89 2.62
C LEU A 173 3.21 15.22 1.27
N GLU A 174 4.03 14.24 0.91
CA GLU A 174 3.89 13.40 -0.28
C GLU A 174 4.36 11.98 0.04
N SER A 175 3.58 10.96 -0.35
CA SER A 175 3.93 9.55 -0.12
C SER A 175 4.73 8.93 -1.27
N LEU A 176 4.58 9.48 -2.49
CA LEU A 176 5.29 9.07 -3.70
C LEU A 176 5.33 10.23 -4.72
N PRO A 177 6.22 11.22 -4.54
CA PRO A 177 6.40 12.30 -5.52
C PRO A 177 6.63 11.74 -6.93
N GLY A 178 5.85 12.22 -7.90
CA GLY A 178 5.94 11.77 -9.30
C GLY A 178 5.20 10.46 -9.61
N GLY A 179 4.40 9.92 -8.68
CA GLY A 179 3.50 8.81 -8.96
C GLY A 179 2.54 9.11 -10.12
N THR A 180 1.96 8.09 -10.76
CA THR A 180 1.12 8.26 -11.97
C THR A 180 -0.29 8.78 -11.70
N GLY A 181 -0.81 8.57 -10.49
CA GLY A 181 -2.02 9.21 -9.98
C GLY A 181 -1.74 10.03 -8.73
N CYS A 182 -2.68 10.88 -8.33
CA CYS A 182 -2.56 11.71 -7.12
C CYS A 182 -3.87 11.80 -6.34
N ILE A 183 -3.79 11.61 -5.02
CA ILE A 183 -4.89 11.92 -4.10
C ILE A 183 -4.44 13.06 -3.18
N LEU A 184 -5.24 14.12 -3.12
CA LEU A 184 -5.09 15.17 -2.13
C LEU A 184 -5.93 14.84 -0.89
N LEU A 185 -5.29 14.81 0.28
CA LEU A 185 -5.96 14.86 1.57
C LEU A 185 -6.06 16.33 1.99
N ASP A 186 -7.26 16.89 1.90
CA ASP A 186 -7.54 18.29 2.19
C ASP A 186 -8.05 18.43 3.63
N PHE A 187 -7.20 19.02 4.49
CA PHE A 187 -7.49 19.26 5.91
C PHE A 187 -7.76 20.73 6.24
N ASP A 188 -7.41 21.66 5.34
CA ASP A 188 -7.45 23.10 5.57
C ASP A 188 -8.71 23.77 5.01
N GLY A 189 -9.62 22.97 4.43
CA GLY A 189 -10.97 23.38 4.08
C GLY A 189 -11.13 23.60 2.59
N HIS A 190 -12.36 23.45 2.11
CA HIS A 190 -12.63 23.38 0.69
C HIS A 190 -13.83 24.21 0.28
N THR A 191 -13.68 25.03 -0.76
CA THR A 191 -14.81 25.72 -1.40
C THR A 191 -15.15 25.00 -2.70
N MET A 192 -16.21 24.20 -2.66
CA MET A 192 -16.76 23.54 -3.83
C MET A 192 -17.87 24.42 -4.44
N PRO A 193 -17.70 24.92 -5.67
CA PRO A 193 -18.70 25.77 -6.31
C PRO A 193 -19.99 24.99 -6.64
N ALA A 194 -21.06 25.72 -6.92
CA ALA A 194 -22.30 25.14 -7.44
C ALA A 194 -22.07 24.47 -8.81
N GLY A 195 -22.87 23.44 -9.10
CA GLY A 195 -22.74 22.63 -10.32
C GLY A 195 -22.04 21.30 -10.12
N ASN A 196 -21.61 21.00 -8.89
CA ASN A 196 -21.21 19.65 -8.51
C ASN A 196 -22.43 18.73 -8.35
N LEU A 197 -22.23 17.42 -8.41
CA LEU A 197 -23.26 16.42 -8.10
C LEU A 197 -23.62 16.41 -6.60
N TRP A 198 -22.68 16.84 -5.75
CA TRP A 198 -22.88 17.05 -4.32
C TRP A 198 -23.85 18.19 -4.02
N ASN A 199 -24.45 18.16 -2.82
CA ASN A 199 -25.42 19.16 -2.32
C ASN A 199 -26.53 19.48 -3.36
N ASN A 200 -26.94 18.46 -4.12
CA ASN A 200 -27.93 18.59 -5.18
C ASN A 200 -27.66 19.77 -6.14
N GLY A 201 -26.41 20.02 -6.51
CA GLY A 201 -26.02 21.14 -7.40
C GLY A 201 -25.66 22.44 -6.68
N GLY A 202 -25.87 22.53 -5.37
CA GLY A 202 -25.49 23.67 -4.55
C GLY A 202 -23.98 23.72 -4.27
N ALA A 203 -23.48 24.92 -3.91
CA ALA A 203 -22.12 25.06 -3.42
C ALA A 203 -21.97 24.44 -2.02
N ILE A 204 -20.76 24.02 -1.66
CA ILE A 204 -20.39 23.62 -0.30
C ILE A 204 -19.16 24.44 0.12
N TYR A 205 -19.23 25.04 1.31
CA TYR A 205 -18.12 25.74 1.94
C TYR A 205 -17.69 24.92 3.15
N ALA A 206 -16.75 24.00 2.93
CA ALA A 206 -16.26 23.10 3.95
C ALA A 206 -15.24 23.82 4.85
N LEU A 207 -15.50 23.76 6.15
CA LEU A 207 -14.55 24.21 7.16
C LEU A 207 -13.28 23.34 7.17
N PRO A 208 -12.13 23.88 7.62
CA PRO A 208 -10.98 23.06 7.97
C PRO A 208 -11.35 21.93 8.93
N SER A 209 -10.62 20.81 8.89
CA SER A 209 -10.85 19.63 9.72
C SER A 209 -10.89 19.94 11.22
N GLY A 210 -10.11 20.92 11.69
CA GLY A 210 -9.95 21.20 13.11
C GLY A 210 -9.20 20.11 13.89
N MET A 211 -8.59 19.16 13.19
CA MET A 211 -7.77 18.11 13.78
C MET A 211 -6.44 18.68 14.30
N SER A 212 -5.84 18.02 15.29
CA SER A 212 -4.48 18.36 15.73
C SER A 212 -3.44 17.97 14.67
N ASP A 213 -2.29 18.66 14.65
CA ASP A 213 -1.15 18.32 13.79
C ASP A 213 -0.75 16.82 13.88
N ALA A 214 -0.79 16.23 15.09
CA ALA A 214 -0.52 14.81 15.29
C ALA A 214 -1.56 13.91 14.62
N PHE A 215 -2.84 14.28 14.67
CA PHE A 215 -3.91 13.53 14.00
C PHE A 215 -3.88 13.72 12.49
N ILE A 216 -3.51 14.89 11.99
CA ILE A 216 -3.31 15.13 10.54
C ILE A 216 -2.18 14.24 10.03
N LEU A 217 -1.03 14.21 10.73
CA LEU A 217 0.09 13.35 10.36
C LEU A 217 -0.28 11.87 10.42
N GLN A 218 -0.98 11.43 11.47
CA GLN A 218 -1.43 10.04 11.58
C GLN A 218 -2.41 9.67 10.45
N ALA A 219 -3.37 10.53 10.11
CA ALA A 219 -4.31 10.29 9.02
C ALA A 219 -3.58 10.17 7.66
N PHE A 220 -2.60 11.04 7.42
CA PHE A 220 -1.74 10.95 6.24
C PHE A 220 -0.96 9.64 6.20
N GLU A 221 -0.35 9.23 7.32
CA GLU A 221 0.46 7.99 7.40
C GLU A 221 -0.38 6.74 7.14
N VAL A 222 -1.61 6.66 7.66
CA VAL A 222 -2.56 5.55 7.37
C VAL A 222 -2.84 5.45 5.87
N VAL A 223 -3.31 6.54 5.25
CA VAL A 223 -3.66 6.51 3.82
C VAL A 223 -2.42 6.26 2.95
N ALA A 224 -1.27 6.85 3.32
CA ALA A 224 -0.02 6.64 2.61
C ALA A 224 0.45 5.19 2.66
N GLU A 225 0.18 4.47 3.75
CA GLU A 225 0.51 3.05 3.91
C GLU A 225 -0.50 2.13 3.20
N ASP A 226 -1.81 2.38 3.32
CA ASP A 226 -2.85 1.64 2.60
C ASP A 226 -2.66 1.66 1.08
N TYR A 227 -2.17 2.79 0.55
CA TYR A 227 -1.90 2.97 -0.87
C TYR A 227 -0.42 2.83 -1.25
N ARG A 228 0.44 2.41 -0.30
CA ARG A 228 1.88 2.17 -0.54
C ARG A 228 2.15 1.22 -1.70
N PRO A 229 1.37 0.15 -1.94
CA PRO A 229 1.61 -0.75 -3.07
C PRO A 229 1.40 -0.13 -4.46
N PHE A 230 0.67 0.98 -4.55
CA PHE A 230 0.22 1.53 -5.82
C PHE A 230 1.05 2.73 -6.27
N ASN A 231 1.10 2.96 -7.58
CA ASN A 231 1.77 4.11 -8.19
C ASN A 231 0.92 5.39 -8.06
N LEU A 232 0.57 5.71 -6.82
CA LEU A 232 -0.34 6.75 -6.40
C LEU A 232 0.35 7.64 -5.37
N ASN A 233 0.43 8.93 -5.65
CA ASN A 233 0.93 9.92 -4.70
C ASN A 233 -0.20 10.35 -3.76
N ILE A 234 -0.09 10.04 -2.48
CA ILE A 234 -0.93 10.63 -1.44
C ILE A 234 -0.24 11.92 -1.01
N THR A 235 -0.92 13.06 -1.13
CA THR A 235 -0.34 14.36 -0.80
C THR A 235 -1.28 15.21 0.04
N THR A 236 -0.72 16.12 0.82
CA THR A 236 -1.46 17.25 1.43
C THR A 236 -1.14 18.58 0.74
N ASN A 237 -0.36 18.55 -0.34
CA ASN A 237 0.11 19.71 -1.08
C ASN A 237 -0.80 20.02 -2.27
N GLU A 238 -1.63 21.05 -2.13
CA GLU A 238 -2.54 21.53 -3.18
C GLU A 238 -1.81 21.87 -4.49
N ALA A 239 -0.59 22.41 -4.43
CA ALA A 239 0.17 22.76 -5.63
C ALA A 239 0.64 21.52 -6.40
N VAL A 240 1.07 20.48 -5.69
CA VAL A 240 1.40 19.17 -6.28
C VAL A 240 0.16 18.55 -6.90
N PHE A 241 -0.96 18.51 -6.15
CA PHE A 241 -2.24 18.02 -6.66
C PHE A 241 -2.65 18.72 -7.96
N ASN A 242 -2.52 20.05 -8.01
CA ASN A 242 -2.88 20.84 -9.20
C ASN A 242 -1.99 20.62 -10.42
N ALA A 243 -0.81 20.04 -10.28
CA ALA A 243 0.05 19.68 -11.40
C ALA A 243 -0.42 18.44 -12.17
N TYR A 244 -1.28 17.61 -11.56
CA TYR A 244 -1.78 16.38 -12.19
C TYR A 244 -2.99 16.65 -13.11
N PRO A 245 -3.15 15.89 -14.22
CA PRO A 245 -4.38 15.91 -15.01
C PRO A 245 -5.60 15.57 -14.14
N LYS A 246 -6.75 16.23 -14.36
CA LYS A 246 -7.98 16.02 -13.58
C LYS A 246 -8.47 14.56 -13.57
N THR A 247 -8.26 13.84 -14.67
CA THR A 247 -8.60 12.41 -14.82
C THR A 247 -7.57 11.46 -14.16
N LYS A 248 -6.54 12.02 -13.50
CA LYS A 248 -5.48 11.31 -12.78
C LYS A 248 -5.36 11.79 -11.34
N ARG A 249 -6.31 12.59 -10.87
CA ARG A 249 -6.30 13.12 -9.51
C ARG A 249 -7.68 13.22 -8.90
N LYS A 250 -7.76 13.00 -7.59
CA LYS A 250 -8.97 13.27 -6.78
C LYS A 250 -8.63 13.86 -5.42
N ARG A 251 -9.60 14.56 -4.84
CA ARG A 251 -9.52 15.17 -3.52
C ARG A 251 -10.37 14.36 -2.55
N VAL A 252 -9.87 14.17 -1.33
CA VAL A 252 -10.66 13.78 -0.17
C VAL A 252 -10.74 15.01 0.73
N VAL A 253 -11.94 15.56 0.92
CA VAL A 253 -12.17 16.69 1.83
C VAL A 253 -12.43 16.15 3.22
N ILE A 254 -11.54 16.43 4.16
CA ILE A 254 -11.60 15.97 5.55
C ILE A 254 -12.10 17.13 6.41
N THR A 255 -13.35 17.07 6.84
CA THR A 255 -14.05 18.26 7.37
C THR A 255 -15.15 17.88 8.38
N PRO A 256 -15.48 18.76 9.35
CA PRO A 256 -16.72 18.64 10.12
C PRO A 256 -17.98 19.02 9.32
N THR A 257 -17.84 19.52 8.10
CA THR A 257 -18.96 20.02 7.28
C THR A 257 -19.61 18.86 6.52
N ASP A 258 -20.65 18.26 7.10
CA ASP A 258 -21.30 17.06 6.58
C ASP A 258 -22.36 17.31 5.49
N THR A 259 -22.40 18.50 4.87
CA THR A 259 -23.43 18.87 3.88
C THR A 259 -23.51 17.91 2.69
N ALA A 260 -22.40 17.28 2.29
CA ALA A 260 -22.38 16.30 1.20
C ALA A 260 -23.01 14.95 1.59
N GLY A 261 -22.98 14.58 2.88
CA GLY A 261 -23.54 13.33 3.41
C GLY A 261 -23.92 13.48 4.89
N PRO A 262 -25.05 14.14 5.22
CA PRO A 262 -25.39 14.43 6.61
C PRO A 262 -25.56 13.16 7.45
N GLY A 263 -24.81 13.07 8.55
CA GLY A 263 -24.82 11.93 9.45
C GLY A 263 -24.03 10.68 8.99
N GLU A 264 -23.30 10.76 7.87
CA GLU A 264 -22.43 9.67 7.37
C GLU A 264 -20.99 9.82 7.89
N GLY A 265 -20.23 8.73 7.96
CA GLY A 265 -18.80 8.77 8.32
C GLY A 265 -17.91 9.30 7.20
N GLY A 266 -18.28 9.01 5.96
CA GLY A 266 -17.65 9.43 4.71
C GLY A 266 -18.61 9.15 3.54
N ILE A 267 -18.33 9.76 2.37
CA ILE A 267 -19.09 9.50 1.15
C ILE A 267 -18.28 9.79 -0.13
N ALA A 268 -18.44 8.96 -1.16
CA ALA A 268 -17.80 9.06 -2.46
C ALA A 268 -18.69 8.50 -3.59
N PHE A 269 -18.48 9.03 -4.80
CA PHE A 269 -19.06 8.44 -6.01
C PHE A 269 -18.20 7.27 -6.49
N ILE A 270 -18.86 6.14 -6.77
CA ILE A 270 -18.21 4.90 -7.18
C ILE A 270 -17.60 5.07 -8.58
N GLY A 271 -16.32 4.73 -8.72
CA GLY A 271 -15.59 4.75 -9.99
C GLY A 271 -15.28 6.15 -10.52
N SER A 272 -15.29 7.16 -9.65
CA SER A 272 -15.13 8.55 -10.04
C SER A 272 -13.68 8.99 -10.26
N PHE A 273 -12.67 8.16 -9.98
CA PHE A 273 -11.24 8.53 -10.05
C PHE A 273 -10.83 9.19 -11.39
N THR A 274 -11.33 8.65 -12.51
CA THR A 274 -11.00 9.13 -13.87
C THR A 274 -11.90 10.25 -14.37
N TRP A 275 -12.89 10.70 -13.59
CA TRP A 275 -13.78 11.78 -14.02
C TRP A 275 -13.00 13.09 -14.18
N ASP A 276 -13.30 13.85 -15.23
CA ASP A 276 -12.72 15.17 -15.47
C ASP A 276 -13.40 16.28 -14.63
N THR A 277 -14.49 15.93 -13.95
CA THR A 277 -15.13 16.79 -12.95
C THR A 277 -14.41 16.68 -11.61
N ASP A 278 -14.26 17.80 -10.92
CA ASP A 278 -13.75 17.83 -9.55
C ASP A 278 -14.85 17.37 -8.57
N ALA A 279 -15.11 16.07 -8.54
CA ALA A 279 -16.03 15.41 -7.62
C ALA A 279 -15.22 14.82 -6.45
N PRO A 280 -15.09 15.53 -5.32
CA PRO A 280 -14.32 15.03 -4.19
C PRO A 280 -15.02 13.84 -3.51
N ALA A 281 -14.22 13.00 -2.87
CA ALA A 281 -14.66 12.17 -1.76
C ALA A 281 -14.70 13.02 -0.47
N TRP A 282 -15.51 12.61 0.50
CA TRP A 282 -15.69 13.33 1.75
C TRP A 282 -15.44 12.42 2.95
N CYS A 283 -14.72 12.92 3.95
CA CYS A 283 -14.46 12.22 5.20
C CYS A 283 -14.88 13.11 6.37
N PHE A 284 -15.78 12.59 7.21
CA PHE A 284 -16.37 13.29 8.35
C PHE A 284 -15.90 12.71 9.70
N ASN A 285 -15.35 11.50 9.71
CA ASN A 285 -14.78 10.84 10.89
C ASN A 285 -13.43 11.45 11.32
N ILE A 286 -13.46 12.64 11.92
CA ILE A 286 -12.29 13.44 12.30
C ILE A 286 -11.88 13.31 13.78
N ALA A 287 -12.48 12.38 14.52
CA ALA A 287 -12.31 12.25 15.95
C ALA A 287 -10.90 11.78 16.38
N THR A 288 -10.23 11.01 15.52
CA THR A 288 -8.84 10.58 15.68
C THR A 288 -8.16 10.58 14.31
N GLY A 289 -6.83 10.62 14.27
CA GLY A 289 -6.08 10.51 13.00
C GLY A 289 -6.32 9.16 12.32
N LYS A 290 -6.34 8.06 13.09
CA LYS A 290 -6.64 6.73 12.53
C LYS A 290 -8.03 6.65 11.90
N ALA A 291 -9.05 7.16 12.58
CA ALA A 291 -10.41 7.18 12.04
C ALA A 291 -10.53 7.94 10.72
N ALA A 292 -9.89 9.11 10.64
CA ALA A 292 -9.88 9.93 9.44
C ALA A 292 -9.10 9.25 8.32
N GLY A 293 -7.96 8.63 8.63
CA GLY A 293 -7.15 7.89 7.67
C GLY A 293 -7.89 6.70 7.08
N GLU A 294 -8.46 5.83 7.92
CA GLU A 294 -9.21 4.64 7.48
C GLU A 294 -10.46 5.02 6.67
N THR A 295 -11.18 6.07 7.11
CA THR A 295 -12.33 6.59 6.36
C THR A 295 -11.88 7.15 5.01
N ALA A 296 -10.82 7.96 4.98
CA ALA A 296 -10.28 8.48 3.72
C ALA A 296 -9.85 7.33 2.78
N SER A 297 -9.18 6.31 3.30
CA SER A 297 -8.77 5.14 2.52
C SER A 297 -9.96 4.38 1.92
N HIS A 298 -11.01 4.19 2.72
CA HIS A 298 -12.29 3.60 2.30
C HIS A 298 -12.93 4.39 1.15
N GLU A 299 -13.06 5.71 1.32
CA GLU A 299 -13.64 6.57 0.28
C GLU A 299 -12.80 6.63 -0.99
N ILE A 300 -11.47 6.60 -0.87
CA ILE A 300 -10.58 6.48 -2.04
C ILE A 300 -10.81 5.14 -2.74
N GLY A 301 -11.07 4.06 -2.00
CA GLY A 301 -11.38 2.74 -2.56
C GLY A 301 -12.62 2.79 -3.47
N HIS A 302 -13.64 3.54 -3.07
CA HIS A 302 -14.81 3.82 -3.90
C HIS A 302 -14.48 4.59 -5.18
N LEU A 303 -13.52 5.51 -5.17
CA LEU A 303 -13.06 6.19 -6.39
C LEU A 303 -12.54 5.18 -7.43
N PHE A 304 -11.95 4.06 -6.97
CA PHE A 304 -11.49 2.93 -7.77
C PHE A 304 -12.54 1.83 -8.00
N SER A 305 -13.80 2.09 -7.65
CA SER A 305 -14.96 1.18 -7.83
C SER A 305 -15.06 0.00 -6.85
N LEU A 306 -14.33 0.00 -5.74
CA LEU A 306 -14.52 -1.02 -4.69
C LEU A 306 -15.91 -0.88 -4.06
N LYS A 307 -16.51 -2.02 -3.70
CA LYS A 307 -17.74 -2.09 -2.89
C LYS A 307 -17.42 -2.42 -1.45
N HIS A 308 -18.42 -2.28 -0.58
CA HIS A 308 -18.26 -2.56 0.84
C HIS A 308 -17.97 -4.04 1.12
N ASP A 309 -17.12 -4.27 2.11
CA ASP A 309 -16.90 -5.57 2.71
C ASP A 309 -17.82 -5.76 3.92
N GLY A 310 -18.87 -6.56 3.75
CA GLY A 310 -19.84 -6.90 4.79
C GLY A 310 -19.96 -8.40 5.04
N ARG A 311 -20.99 -8.81 5.79
CA ARG A 311 -21.33 -10.23 6.01
C ARG A 311 -22.78 -10.53 5.68
N THR A 312 -23.05 -11.79 5.33
CA THR A 312 -24.39 -12.35 5.18
C THR A 312 -24.96 -12.86 6.50
N SER A 313 -24.12 -13.22 7.48
CA SER A 313 -24.54 -13.74 8.79
C SER A 313 -23.55 -13.37 9.92
N PRO A 314 -23.93 -12.51 10.89
CA PRO A 314 -25.10 -11.62 10.83
C PRO A 314 -25.05 -10.75 9.57
N LYS A 315 -26.21 -10.38 9.03
CA LYS A 315 -26.27 -9.49 7.88
C LYS A 315 -25.82 -8.10 8.32
N GLU A 316 -24.71 -7.64 7.76
CA GLU A 316 -24.18 -6.29 7.96
C GLU A 316 -23.50 -5.81 6.68
N GLU A 317 -23.65 -4.53 6.37
CA GLU A 317 -23.07 -3.93 5.17
C GLU A 317 -21.58 -3.68 5.33
N TYR A 318 -21.16 -3.33 6.55
CA TYR A 318 -19.79 -2.98 6.89
C TYR A 318 -19.27 -3.92 7.98
N PHE A 319 -18.38 -4.83 7.58
CA PHE A 319 -17.75 -5.74 8.52
C PHE A 319 -16.63 -5.03 9.27
N ALA A 320 -16.75 -4.97 10.58
CA ALA A 320 -15.74 -4.34 11.43
C ALA A 320 -14.59 -5.27 11.81
N GLY A 321 -14.57 -6.53 11.37
CA GLY A 321 -13.75 -7.60 11.96
C GLY A 321 -14.43 -8.26 13.17
N LEU A 322 -13.87 -9.38 13.67
CA LEU A 322 -14.42 -10.09 14.84
C LEU A 322 -13.94 -9.48 16.15
N ASN A 323 -14.77 -9.48 17.19
CA ASN A 323 -14.36 -9.02 18.53
C ASN A 323 -13.13 -9.81 19.02
N ASN A 324 -12.23 -9.13 19.74
CA ASN A 324 -10.97 -9.67 20.27
C ASN A 324 -9.97 -10.17 19.20
N THR A 325 -10.13 -9.74 17.94
CA THR A 325 -9.17 -10.01 16.86
C THR A 325 -8.54 -8.72 16.34
N ALA A 326 -7.31 -8.81 15.83
CA ALA A 326 -6.54 -7.65 15.43
C ALA A 326 -7.00 -7.02 14.10
N TRP A 327 -7.73 -7.78 13.27
CA TRP A 327 -7.91 -7.48 11.87
C TRP A 327 -9.32 -6.99 11.51
N GLY A 328 -9.40 -6.13 10.49
CA GLY A 328 -10.63 -5.81 9.76
C GLY A 328 -10.36 -5.30 8.34
N PRO A 329 -11.32 -5.41 7.41
CA PRO A 329 -11.15 -4.93 6.04
C PRO A 329 -11.32 -3.40 5.93
N ILE A 330 -10.53 -2.76 5.06
CA ILE A 330 -10.61 -1.31 4.78
C ILE A 330 -11.98 -0.95 4.17
N MET A 331 -12.49 -1.75 3.24
CA MET A 331 -13.83 -1.56 2.66
C MET A 331 -14.97 -1.96 3.62
N GLY A 332 -14.65 -2.39 4.84
CA GLY A 332 -15.59 -2.52 5.95
C GLY A 332 -15.43 -1.34 6.92
N THR A 333 -15.29 -1.62 8.22
CA THR A 333 -15.09 -0.59 9.27
C THR A 333 -13.93 -0.94 10.21
N SER A 334 -12.71 -0.70 9.75
CA SER A 334 -11.45 -1.03 10.45
C SER A 334 -10.94 0.06 11.41
N PHE A 335 -11.73 1.11 11.69
CA PHE A 335 -11.29 2.32 12.42
C PHE A 335 -10.47 2.07 13.68
N VAL A 336 -10.84 1.05 14.45
CA VAL A 336 -10.26 0.72 15.77
C VAL A 336 -9.42 -0.55 15.74
N ARG A 337 -9.19 -1.13 14.56
CA ARG A 337 -8.40 -2.35 14.39
C ARG A 337 -6.91 -2.04 14.34
N PRO A 338 -6.07 -2.81 15.06
CA PRO A 338 -4.62 -2.71 14.89
C PRO A 338 -4.15 -3.00 13.47
N VAL A 339 -4.82 -3.90 12.75
CA VAL A 339 -4.48 -4.27 11.37
C VAL A 339 -5.69 -4.02 10.48
N SER A 340 -5.51 -3.24 9.43
CA SER A 340 -6.49 -2.94 8.40
C SER A 340 -5.92 -3.34 7.04
N HIS A 341 -6.67 -4.11 6.26
CA HIS A 341 -6.19 -4.57 4.95
C HIS A 341 -7.22 -4.41 3.85
N TRP A 342 -6.73 -4.29 2.62
CA TRP A 342 -7.48 -4.67 1.43
C TRP A 342 -7.89 -6.14 1.51
N SER A 343 -9.06 -6.47 0.97
CA SER A 343 -9.71 -7.76 1.15
C SER A 343 -9.89 -8.51 -0.18
N LYS A 344 -10.09 -9.82 -0.06
CA LYS A 344 -10.66 -10.67 -1.11
C LYS A 344 -11.83 -11.52 -0.63
N GLY A 345 -12.48 -11.08 0.45
CA GLY A 345 -13.65 -11.74 1.04
C GLY A 345 -13.35 -13.10 1.68
N GLU A 346 -12.17 -13.27 2.28
CA GLU A 346 -11.74 -14.58 2.82
C GLU A 346 -12.32 -14.93 4.19
N TYR A 347 -12.95 -13.97 4.85
CA TYR A 347 -13.55 -14.14 6.16
C TYR A 347 -14.93 -14.80 6.07
N SER A 348 -15.32 -15.47 7.16
CA SER A 348 -16.56 -16.24 7.18
C SER A 348 -17.79 -15.37 6.94
N GLY A 349 -18.59 -15.78 5.95
CA GLY A 349 -19.84 -15.10 5.59
C GLY A 349 -19.66 -13.81 4.80
N ALA A 350 -18.48 -13.51 4.24
CA ALA A 350 -18.28 -12.35 3.37
C ALA A 350 -19.38 -12.24 2.30
N ASN A 351 -19.98 -11.07 2.18
CA ASN A 351 -21.00 -10.78 1.15
C ASN A 351 -20.39 -10.18 -0.13
N ASN A 352 -19.12 -9.76 -0.06
CA ASN A 352 -18.30 -9.28 -1.17
C ASN A 352 -17.02 -10.12 -1.25
N THR A 353 -16.62 -10.46 -2.47
CA THR A 353 -15.42 -11.26 -2.77
C THR A 353 -14.60 -10.64 -3.90
N GLU A 354 -14.72 -9.31 -4.05
CA GLU A 354 -13.89 -8.50 -4.94
C GLU A 354 -12.41 -8.71 -4.61
N ASN A 355 -11.55 -8.70 -5.63
CA ASN A 355 -10.10 -8.65 -5.41
C ASN A 355 -9.70 -7.17 -5.41
N ASP A 356 -9.73 -6.57 -4.23
CA ASP A 356 -9.48 -5.14 -4.04
C ASP A 356 -8.17 -4.68 -4.69
N LEU A 357 -7.09 -5.43 -4.48
CA LEU A 357 -5.77 -5.09 -5.01
C LEU A 357 -5.75 -5.11 -6.53
N ALA A 358 -6.41 -6.09 -7.15
CA ALA A 358 -6.54 -6.17 -8.61
C ALA A 358 -7.41 -5.03 -9.18
N ILE A 359 -8.44 -4.59 -8.46
CA ILE A 359 -9.32 -3.50 -8.88
C ILE A 359 -8.59 -2.15 -8.80
N ILE A 360 -7.91 -1.85 -7.70
CA ILE A 360 -7.14 -0.59 -7.54
C ILE A 360 -5.99 -0.53 -8.56
N SER A 361 -5.29 -1.66 -8.76
CA SER A 361 -4.18 -1.74 -9.71
C SER A 361 -4.60 -1.88 -11.17
N ASP A 362 -5.91 -1.88 -11.48
CA ASP A 362 -6.39 -2.03 -12.85
C ASP A 362 -5.84 -0.91 -13.75
N LYS A 363 -5.36 -1.30 -14.93
CA LYS A 363 -4.71 -0.38 -15.88
C LYS A 363 -5.66 0.68 -16.43
N SER A 364 -6.97 0.50 -16.34
CA SER A 364 -7.98 1.49 -16.77
C SER A 364 -7.96 2.75 -15.90
N TRP A 365 -7.57 2.66 -14.63
CA TRP A 365 -7.27 3.82 -13.79
C TRP A 365 -5.94 4.48 -14.21
N GLY A 366 -5.05 3.68 -14.78
CA GLY A 366 -3.67 4.01 -15.13
C GLY A 366 -2.89 4.55 -13.95
N VAL A 367 -3.07 3.86 -12.82
CA VAL A 367 -2.26 3.93 -11.59
C VAL A 367 -1.37 2.68 -11.56
N GLY A 368 -1.96 1.50 -11.35
CA GLY A 368 -1.22 0.24 -11.26
C GLY A 368 -0.40 0.12 -9.96
N TYR A 369 0.36 -0.97 -9.85
CA TYR A 369 1.33 -1.14 -8.77
C TYR A 369 2.55 -0.24 -8.94
N ARG A 370 3.27 -0.02 -7.83
CA ARG A 370 4.64 0.51 -7.88
C ARG A 370 5.56 -0.45 -8.64
N ILE A 371 6.72 0.09 -8.99
CA ILE A 371 7.81 -0.71 -9.53
C ILE A 371 8.50 -1.36 -8.33
N ASP A 372 8.66 -2.67 -8.42
CA ASP A 372 9.45 -3.50 -7.50
C ASP A 372 10.84 -2.89 -7.24
N ASP A 373 11.19 -2.77 -5.97
CA ASP A 373 12.44 -2.18 -5.50
C ASP A 373 13.56 -3.21 -5.27
N TYR A 374 13.25 -4.49 -5.06
CA TYR A 374 14.23 -5.56 -4.85
C TYR A 374 13.79 -6.90 -5.48
N GLY A 375 14.66 -7.50 -6.29
CA GLY A 375 14.24 -8.67 -7.07
C GLY A 375 13.96 -9.96 -6.26
N ASP A 376 12.98 -10.71 -6.75
CA ASP A 376 12.34 -11.92 -6.18
C ASP A 376 13.19 -13.19 -5.93
N ASN A 377 14.51 -13.16 -6.07
CA ASN A 377 15.33 -14.37 -5.97
C ASN A 377 16.82 -14.10 -5.67
N ILE A 378 17.54 -15.17 -5.34
CA ILE A 378 18.98 -15.12 -5.00
C ILE A 378 19.89 -14.57 -6.12
N ALA A 379 19.47 -14.63 -7.39
CA ALA A 379 20.27 -14.12 -8.51
C ALA A 379 20.13 -12.60 -8.68
N SER A 380 18.98 -12.04 -8.28
CA SER A 380 18.71 -10.60 -8.26
C SER A 380 18.86 -9.97 -6.87
N ALA A 381 19.28 -10.74 -5.86
CA ALA A 381 19.35 -10.28 -4.48
C ALA A 381 20.23 -9.04 -4.30
N PHE A 382 19.72 -8.06 -3.56
CA PHE A 382 20.47 -6.86 -3.21
C PHE A 382 21.53 -7.17 -2.16
N ASN A 383 22.79 -6.79 -2.40
CA ASN A 383 23.85 -7.04 -1.45
C ASN A 383 23.81 -6.04 -0.29
N LEU A 384 23.53 -6.52 0.93
CA LEU A 384 23.52 -5.69 2.13
C LEU A 384 24.90 -5.10 2.37
N THR A 385 24.91 -3.81 2.70
CA THR A 385 26.12 -3.09 3.08
C THR A 385 26.26 -3.15 4.59
N LEU A 386 27.44 -3.54 5.06
CA LEU A 386 27.75 -3.63 6.49
C LEU A 386 28.74 -2.52 6.90
N SER A 387 28.60 -2.01 8.13
CA SER A 387 29.59 -1.13 8.76
C SER A 387 30.89 -1.90 9.10
N SER A 388 31.92 -1.21 9.58
CA SER A 388 33.15 -1.87 10.06
C SER A 388 32.92 -2.80 11.25
N GLU A 389 31.86 -2.58 12.00
CA GLU A 389 31.46 -3.32 13.19
C GLU A 389 30.46 -4.44 12.87
N GLY A 390 30.06 -4.60 11.61
CA GLY A 390 29.11 -5.63 11.17
C GLY A 390 27.64 -5.22 11.21
N GLU A 391 27.33 -3.95 11.45
CA GLU A 391 25.94 -3.46 11.44
C GLU A 391 25.44 -3.33 10.00
N ILE A 392 24.22 -3.80 9.73
CA ILE A 392 23.56 -3.59 8.45
C ILE A 392 23.19 -2.10 8.34
N ILE A 393 23.69 -1.45 7.29
CA ILE A 393 23.26 -0.09 6.96
C ILE A 393 21.79 -0.16 6.56
N LYS A 394 20.93 0.50 7.36
CA LYS A 394 19.48 0.47 7.19
C LYS A 394 19.06 0.72 5.73
N ARG A 395 18.12 -0.10 5.27
CA ARG A 395 17.44 0.05 3.99
C ARG A 395 15.94 0.02 4.21
N ASP A 396 15.23 0.78 3.39
CA ASP A 396 13.77 0.74 3.33
C ASP A 396 13.36 -0.03 2.07
N GLY A 397 12.20 -0.67 2.12
CA GLY A 397 11.62 -1.41 1.00
C GLY A 397 10.10 -1.45 1.04
N VAL A 398 9.49 -1.97 -0.02
CA VAL A 398 8.03 -2.08 -0.16
C VAL A 398 7.66 -3.44 -0.72
N ILE A 399 6.89 -4.22 0.04
CA ILE A 399 6.21 -5.40 -0.49
C ILE A 399 4.89 -4.93 -1.11
N GLU A 400 4.77 -4.96 -2.43
CA GLU A 400 3.63 -4.40 -3.15
C GLU A 400 2.52 -5.42 -3.46
N LYS A 401 2.84 -6.72 -3.39
CA LYS A 401 1.96 -7.83 -3.78
C LYS A 401 2.21 -9.03 -2.88
N GLU A 402 1.20 -9.90 -2.77
CA GLU A 402 1.32 -11.19 -2.08
C GLU A 402 2.46 -12.07 -2.63
N SER A 403 2.80 -11.93 -3.92
CA SER A 403 3.85 -12.72 -4.58
C SER A 403 5.26 -12.12 -4.47
N ASP A 404 5.36 -10.90 -3.97
CA ASP A 404 6.58 -10.11 -3.94
C ASP A 404 7.50 -10.57 -2.80
N LYS A 405 8.79 -10.74 -3.11
CA LYS A 405 9.81 -11.17 -2.16
C LYS A 405 11.10 -10.39 -2.36
N ASP A 406 11.40 -9.52 -1.43
CA ASP A 406 12.65 -8.76 -1.51
C ASP A 406 13.82 -9.61 -1.04
N PHE A 407 14.66 -10.06 -1.98
CA PHE A 407 15.86 -10.83 -1.64
C PHE A 407 17.05 -9.92 -1.35
N PHE A 408 17.72 -10.20 -0.24
CA PHE A 408 18.96 -9.60 0.19
C PHE A 408 20.05 -10.66 0.34
N SER A 409 21.30 -10.31 0.04
CA SER A 409 22.46 -11.19 0.28
C SER A 409 23.43 -10.56 1.28
N PHE A 410 24.09 -11.38 2.08
CA PHE A 410 25.19 -10.96 2.96
C PHE A 410 26.25 -12.05 3.07
N THR A 411 27.42 -11.69 3.58
CA THR A 411 28.51 -12.63 3.90
C THR A 411 28.90 -12.44 5.35
N THR A 412 28.99 -13.54 6.09
CA THR A 412 29.41 -13.55 7.50
C THR A 412 30.77 -14.24 7.66
N SER A 413 31.59 -13.78 8.62
CA SER A 413 32.80 -14.46 9.08
C SER A 413 32.51 -15.67 9.98
N GLY A 414 31.23 -15.91 10.26
CA GLY A 414 30.74 -16.92 11.19
C GLY A 414 30.33 -16.32 12.54
N GLY A 415 29.34 -16.95 13.20
CA GLY A 415 28.78 -16.54 14.48
C GLY A 415 27.34 -16.02 14.37
N ASP A 416 26.91 -15.35 15.43
CA ASP A 416 25.54 -14.85 15.60
C ASP A 416 25.20 -13.73 14.60
N VAL A 417 24.26 -14.01 13.71
CA VAL A 417 23.64 -13.06 12.81
C VAL A 417 22.27 -12.67 13.34
N SER A 418 22.00 -11.37 13.41
CA SER A 418 20.68 -10.82 13.70
C SER A 418 20.18 -9.97 12.53
N ILE A 419 18.93 -10.15 12.13
CA ILE A 419 18.26 -9.28 11.15
C ILE A 419 16.92 -8.86 11.72
N GLU A 420 16.70 -7.56 11.72
CA GLU A 420 15.47 -6.90 12.11
C GLU A 420 14.81 -6.35 10.86
N ALA A 421 13.56 -6.73 10.63
CA ALA A 421 12.73 -6.16 9.59
C ALA A 421 11.51 -5.52 10.25
N ASN A 422 11.40 -4.20 10.19
CA ASN A 422 10.39 -3.44 10.90
C ASN A 422 9.36 -2.87 9.94
N THR A 423 8.08 -3.06 10.23
CA THR A 423 6.97 -2.42 9.50
C THR A 423 6.82 -0.97 9.92
N VAL A 424 5.90 -0.23 9.28
CA VAL A 424 5.52 1.09 9.76
C VAL A 424 4.72 0.95 11.06
N ASN A 425 5.36 1.14 12.21
CA ASN A 425 4.69 0.98 13.51
C ASN A 425 4.23 2.30 14.14
N LYS A 426 4.52 3.44 13.50
CA LYS A 426 4.15 4.75 14.05
C LYS A 426 2.63 4.86 14.12
N TRP A 427 2.10 4.79 15.34
CA TRP A 427 0.67 4.78 15.66
C TRP A 427 -0.11 3.51 15.28
N GLY A 428 0.55 2.39 14.99
CA GLY A 428 -0.11 1.15 14.56
C GLY A 428 -0.79 1.31 13.20
N THR A 429 -0.05 1.83 12.23
CA THR A 429 -0.51 2.14 10.86
C THR A 429 0.03 1.16 9.81
N GLY A 430 0.83 0.19 10.24
CA GLY A 430 1.49 -0.76 9.35
C GLY A 430 0.53 -1.85 8.88
N ASN A 431 0.61 -2.14 7.59
CA ASN A 431 -0.19 -3.19 6.95
C ASN A 431 0.61 -4.47 6.72
N LEU A 432 1.92 -4.35 6.53
CA LEU A 432 2.79 -5.49 6.29
C LEU A 432 3.11 -6.23 7.60
N HIS A 433 2.64 -7.47 7.73
CA HIS A 433 3.13 -8.45 8.69
C HIS A 433 4.29 -9.22 8.07
N ILE A 434 5.49 -9.05 8.62
CA ILE A 434 6.74 -9.46 7.99
C ILE A 434 7.09 -10.92 8.28
N LEU A 435 7.43 -11.64 7.22
CA LEU A 435 8.16 -12.91 7.26
C LEU A 435 9.58 -12.71 6.71
N ILE A 436 10.57 -13.14 7.50
CA ILE A 436 11.96 -13.28 7.07
C ILE A 436 12.23 -14.76 6.78
N GLN A 437 12.71 -15.08 5.59
CA GLN A 437 13.17 -16.44 5.26
C GLN A 437 14.68 -16.42 5.01
N LEU A 438 15.42 -17.35 5.61
CA LEU A 438 16.87 -17.47 5.47
C LEU A 438 17.22 -18.60 4.51
N TYR A 439 18.16 -18.33 3.60
CA TYR A 439 18.64 -19.26 2.59
C TYR A 439 20.17 -19.42 2.65
N ASN A 440 20.64 -20.63 2.38
CA ASN A 440 22.07 -20.90 2.20
C ASN A 440 22.57 -20.41 0.83
N SER A 441 23.87 -20.60 0.56
CA SER A 441 24.51 -20.18 -0.71
C SER A 441 23.95 -20.87 -1.97
N GLU A 442 23.28 -22.01 -1.83
CA GLU A 442 22.66 -22.78 -2.91
C GLU A 442 21.20 -22.37 -3.17
N GLY A 443 20.66 -21.44 -2.37
CA GLY A 443 19.25 -21.02 -2.44
C GLY A 443 18.29 -21.98 -1.75
N ILE A 444 18.78 -22.89 -0.91
CA ILE A 444 17.94 -23.76 -0.09
C ILE A 444 17.55 -22.99 1.16
N GLU A 445 16.24 -22.97 1.45
CA GLU A 445 15.70 -22.37 2.66
C GLU A 445 16.12 -23.17 3.90
N ILE A 446 16.66 -22.47 4.90
CA ILE A 446 17.19 -23.05 6.13
C ILE A 446 16.57 -22.43 7.40
N GLY A 447 15.67 -21.46 7.27
CA GLY A 447 14.94 -20.87 8.40
C GLY A 447 13.81 -19.93 7.98
N GLN A 448 12.81 -19.79 8.85
CA GLN A 448 11.70 -18.83 8.74
C GLN A 448 11.50 -18.14 10.09
N TYR A 449 11.27 -16.83 10.07
CA TYR A 449 11.18 -16.00 11.26
C TYR A 449 10.06 -14.95 11.09
N TRP A 450 9.05 -15.02 11.95
CA TRP A 450 7.89 -14.11 12.01
C TRP A 450 7.21 -14.22 13.38
N ASP A 451 6.39 -13.25 13.77
CA ASP A 451 5.61 -13.30 15.02
C ASP A 451 4.21 -13.86 14.78
N SER A 452 3.83 -14.94 15.46
CA SER A 452 2.48 -15.50 15.30
C SER A 452 1.35 -14.64 15.85
N ASP A 453 1.67 -13.68 16.73
CA ASP A 453 0.70 -12.77 17.33
C ASP A 453 0.38 -11.62 16.35
N PRO A 454 -0.87 -11.53 15.83
CA PRO A 454 -1.24 -10.57 14.80
C PRO A 454 -1.18 -9.10 15.22
N TYR A 455 -0.85 -8.80 16.49
CA TYR A 455 -0.63 -7.45 16.99
C TYR A 455 0.85 -6.99 16.87
N TYR A 456 1.77 -7.91 16.54
CA TYR A 456 3.18 -7.62 16.33
C TYR A 456 3.54 -8.00 14.89
N LEU A 457 3.83 -6.98 14.08
CA LEU A 457 3.99 -7.15 12.64
C LEU A 457 5.45 -7.17 12.19
N ASP A 458 6.38 -6.86 13.10
CA ASP A 458 7.81 -6.83 12.85
C ASP A 458 8.39 -8.26 12.77
N GLY A 459 9.41 -8.45 11.95
CA GLY A 459 10.17 -9.69 11.83
C GLY A 459 11.52 -9.59 12.53
N PHE A 460 11.88 -10.62 13.29
CA PHE A 460 13.20 -10.73 13.91
C PHE A 460 13.81 -12.10 13.66
N MET A 461 14.98 -12.11 13.03
CA MET A 461 15.79 -13.30 12.81
C MET A 461 17.01 -13.26 13.71
N PHE A 462 17.30 -14.39 14.36
CA PHE A 462 18.56 -14.65 15.05
C PHE A 462 19.06 -16.05 14.71
N ALA A 463 20.29 -16.16 14.21
CA ALA A 463 20.88 -17.44 13.80
C ALA A 463 22.40 -17.45 13.97
N ASP A 464 22.95 -18.52 14.57
CA ASP A 464 24.38 -18.80 14.55
C ASP A 464 24.73 -19.47 13.22
N LEU A 465 25.49 -18.78 12.37
CA LEU A 465 25.79 -19.22 11.01
C LEU A 465 27.29 -19.48 10.83
N PRO A 466 27.69 -20.57 10.15
CA PRO A 466 29.07 -20.73 9.68
C PRO A 466 29.48 -19.62 8.72
N ALA A 467 30.79 -19.36 8.63
CA ALA A 467 31.35 -18.43 7.67
C ALA A 467 30.90 -18.77 6.24
N GLY A 468 30.37 -17.80 5.51
CA GLY A 468 29.81 -18.03 4.18
C GLY A 468 28.88 -16.94 3.70
N LYS A 469 28.39 -17.14 2.47
CA LYS A 469 27.38 -16.28 1.84
C LYS A 469 25.99 -16.86 2.10
N TYR A 470 25.07 -15.99 2.48
CA TYR A 470 23.66 -16.31 2.74
C TYR A 470 22.76 -15.29 2.07
N PHE A 471 21.48 -15.62 2.02
CA PHE A 471 20.44 -14.73 1.54
C PHE A 471 19.28 -14.70 2.53
N VAL A 472 18.59 -13.58 2.62
CA VAL A 472 17.28 -13.51 3.26
C VAL A 472 16.26 -12.95 2.28
N SER A 473 15.02 -13.40 2.37
CA SER A 473 13.90 -12.72 1.72
C SER A 473 13.00 -12.07 2.75
N ILE A 474 12.45 -10.90 2.43
CA ILE A 474 11.38 -10.24 3.16
C ILE A 474 10.09 -10.38 2.35
N SER A 475 9.00 -10.80 2.99
CA SER A 475 7.68 -10.86 2.35
C SER A 475 6.56 -10.70 3.38
N GLY A 476 5.32 -10.59 2.90
CA GLY A 476 4.12 -10.62 3.75
C GLY A 476 3.74 -12.01 4.24
N VAL A 477 3.17 -12.10 5.44
CA VAL A 477 2.55 -13.32 5.99
C VAL A 477 1.17 -13.06 6.57
N GLY A 478 0.35 -14.10 6.67
CA GLY A 478 -0.93 -14.07 7.37
C GLY A 478 -0.81 -14.49 8.83
N ALA A 479 -1.83 -14.19 9.63
CA ALA A 479 -1.88 -14.60 11.03
C ALA A 479 -3.28 -15.09 11.42
N GLY A 480 -3.34 -16.14 12.22
CA GLY A 480 -4.59 -16.78 12.65
C GLY A 480 -5.36 -17.47 11.52
N ASP A 481 -6.59 -17.92 11.81
CA ASP A 481 -7.49 -18.48 10.81
C ASP A 481 -8.33 -17.35 10.19
N LYS A 482 -8.21 -17.15 8.88
CA LYS A 482 -8.95 -16.13 8.13
C LYS A 482 -10.47 -16.24 8.27
N ALA A 483 -11.02 -17.45 8.47
CA ALA A 483 -12.45 -17.64 8.72
C ALA A 483 -12.88 -17.10 10.09
N TRP A 484 -11.95 -16.94 11.04
CA TRP A 484 -12.19 -16.62 12.44
C TRP A 484 -11.40 -15.38 12.91
N GLY A 485 -11.29 -14.37 12.04
CA GLY A 485 -10.73 -13.05 12.37
C GLY A 485 -9.20 -12.98 12.30
N GLY A 486 -8.56 -13.99 11.75
CA GLY A 486 -7.22 -13.88 11.16
C GLY A 486 -7.27 -13.30 9.74
N TYR A 487 -6.13 -13.32 9.06
CA TYR A 487 -5.95 -12.83 7.70
C TYR A 487 -4.90 -13.64 6.95
N SER A 488 -4.95 -13.63 5.62
CA SER A 488 -3.93 -14.24 4.77
C SER A 488 -2.81 -13.24 4.44
N ALA A 489 -1.77 -13.70 3.72
CA ALA A 489 -0.71 -12.83 3.22
C ALA A 489 -1.21 -11.83 2.14
N TYR A 490 -2.43 -11.97 1.62
CA TYR A 490 -2.98 -11.13 0.56
C TYR A 490 -2.93 -9.63 0.86
N GLY A 491 -3.43 -9.24 2.03
CA GLY A 491 -3.47 -7.84 2.48
C GLY A 491 -2.22 -7.40 3.21
N SER A 492 -1.32 -8.35 3.51
CA SER A 492 -0.08 -8.14 4.26
C SER A 492 1.01 -7.61 3.33
N ILE A 493 0.84 -6.36 2.91
CA ILE A 493 1.69 -5.64 1.95
C ILE A 493 1.92 -4.23 2.49
N GLY A 494 3.01 -3.58 2.12
CA GLY A 494 3.36 -2.27 2.66
C GLY A 494 4.86 -2.02 2.77
N SER A 495 5.20 -0.94 3.47
CA SER A 495 6.59 -0.54 3.68
C SER A 495 7.23 -1.34 4.80
N TYR A 496 8.53 -1.60 4.67
CA TYR A 496 9.36 -2.05 5.78
C TYR A 496 10.72 -1.39 5.75
N SER A 497 11.51 -1.67 6.79
CA SER A 497 12.93 -1.39 6.79
C SER A 497 13.72 -2.56 7.36
N ILE A 498 14.91 -2.81 6.83
CA ILE A 498 15.82 -3.88 7.24
C ILE A 498 17.08 -3.31 7.88
N SER A 499 17.45 -3.86 9.04
CA SER A 499 18.65 -3.57 9.82
C SER A 499 19.11 -4.83 10.57
N GLY A 500 20.15 -4.71 11.41
CA GLY A 500 20.65 -5.83 12.23
C GLY A 500 22.17 -5.90 12.25
N THR A 501 22.71 -7.05 12.64
CA THR A 501 24.15 -7.29 12.76
C THR A 501 24.55 -8.60 12.10
N VAL A 502 25.61 -8.53 11.30
CA VAL A 502 26.24 -9.66 10.62
C VAL A 502 27.74 -9.63 10.97
N PRO A 503 28.28 -10.64 11.68
CA PRO A 503 29.70 -10.71 11.96
C PRO A 503 30.49 -10.64 10.66
N ASN A 504 31.30 -9.60 10.51
CA ASN A 504 32.07 -9.36 9.29
C ASN A 504 33.56 -9.18 9.57
N HIS A 505 34.02 -9.74 10.68
CA HIS A 505 35.41 -9.67 11.12
C HIS A 505 36.32 -10.38 10.12
N ASN A 506 36.68 -9.66 9.07
CA ASN A 506 37.96 -9.83 8.45
C ASN A 506 38.96 -9.20 9.42
N LEU A 507 40.07 -9.89 9.72
CA LEU A 507 41.28 -9.26 10.26
C LEU A 507 41.78 -8.26 9.21
N ASN A 508 41.09 -7.11 9.10
CA ASN A 508 41.51 -5.98 8.32
C ASN A 508 42.70 -5.40 9.07
N THR A 509 43.88 -5.91 8.75
CA THR A 509 45.14 -5.24 9.05
C THR A 509 45.11 -3.91 8.29
N VAL A 510 44.68 -2.84 8.95
CA VAL A 510 44.50 -1.50 8.33
C VAL A 510 45.82 -0.98 7.73
N SER A 511 46.95 -1.55 8.16
CA SER A 511 48.23 -1.47 7.47
C SER A 511 49.11 -2.67 7.84
N PHE A 512 49.65 -3.39 6.86
CA PHE A 512 50.94 -4.05 7.06
C PHE A 512 51.99 -2.93 7.08
N ASP A 513 52.26 -2.37 8.26
CA ASP A 513 53.37 -1.44 8.38
C ASP A 513 54.63 -2.28 8.24
N LYS A 514 55.31 -2.16 7.09
CA LYS A 514 56.64 -2.71 6.88
C LYS A 514 57.63 -1.81 7.62
N ASN A 515 57.39 -1.57 8.92
CA ASN A 515 58.31 -0.84 9.77
C ASN A 515 59.57 -1.68 9.85
N LEU A 516 60.65 -1.17 9.23
CA LEU A 516 62.00 -1.73 9.31
C LEU A 516 62.48 -1.87 10.77
N ASN A 517 61.75 -1.29 11.72
CA ASN A 517 62.05 -1.23 13.14
C ASN A 517 61.26 -2.24 14.01
N PHE A 518 60.25 -2.95 13.47
CA PHE A 518 59.60 -4.07 14.16
C PHE A 518 59.92 -5.39 13.45
N VAL A 519 60.84 -6.17 14.01
CA VAL A 519 61.39 -7.37 13.38
C VAL A 519 61.08 -8.60 14.23
N ILE A 520 60.60 -9.66 13.58
CA ILE A 520 60.40 -10.98 14.19
C ILE A 520 61.35 -11.97 13.51
N TYR A 521 62.24 -12.60 14.28
CA TYR A 521 63.17 -13.60 13.76
C TYR A 521 63.54 -14.67 14.81
N PRO A 522 63.83 -15.92 14.39
CA PRO A 522 63.57 -16.44 13.06
C PRO A 522 62.06 -16.51 12.80
N ASN A 523 61.67 -16.26 11.54
CA ASN A 523 60.29 -16.38 11.09
C ASN A 523 60.32 -16.98 9.68
N PRO A 524 60.00 -18.28 9.50
CA PRO A 524 59.33 -19.16 10.46
C PRO A 524 60.20 -19.65 11.65
N SER A 525 59.57 -20.09 12.76
CA SER A 525 60.25 -20.69 13.93
C SER A 525 59.54 -21.95 14.47
N ASN A 526 60.29 -22.80 15.17
CA ASN A 526 59.79 -24.01 15.84
C ASN A 526 59.77 -23.95 17.37
N LYS A 527 60.44 -22.97 17.98
CA LYS A 527 60.62 -22.96 19.44
C LYS A 527 60.54 -21.56 20.02
N ILE A 528 61.40 -20.67 19.56
CA ILE A 528 61.50 -19.31 20.08
C ILE A 528 61.51 -18.33 18.91
N ILE A 529 60.77 -17.24 19.04
CA ILE A 529 60.91 -16.07 18.20
C ILE A 529 61.49 -14.93 19.03
N THR A 530 62.35 -14.12 18.42
CA THR A 530 62.83 -12.86 18.95
C THR A 530 62.05 -11.73 18.29
N ILE A 531 61.63 -10.77 19.09
CA ILE A 531 60.88 -9.58 18.71
C ILE A 531 61.74 -8.39 19.06
N LYS A 532 61.99 -7.53 18.07
CA LYS A 532 62.69 -6.26 18.25
C LYS A 532 61.77 -5.15 17.77
N SER A 533 61.50 -4.18 18.64
CA SER A 533 60.67 -3.00 18.36
C SER A 533 61.45 -1.73 18.70
N ASP A 534 61.14 -0.60 18.07
CA ASP A 534 61.67 0.72 18.43
C ASP A 534 60.86 1.45 19.52
N HIS A 535 59.78 0.83 20.00
CA HIS A 535 58.90 1.40 21.01
C HIS A 535 58.38 0.33 21.99
N ASP A 536 57.97 0.79 23.17
CA ASP A 536 57.32 -0.06 24.17
C ASP A 536 55.91 -0.42 23.69
N ALA A 537 55.54 -1.69 23.82
CA ALA A 537 54.22 -2.15 23.43
C ALA A 537 53.69 -3.29 24.29
N ILE A 538 52.37 -3.38 24.37
CA ILE A 538 51.66 -4.56 24.88
C ILE A 538 51.18 -5.35 23.66
N LEU A 539 51.77 -6.53 23.46
CA LEU A 539 51.46 -7.40 22.35
C LEU A 539 50.48 -8.50 22.76
N ASN A 540 49.48 -8.75 21.93
CA ASN A 540 48.62 -9.91 22.02
C ASN A 540 49.02 -10.93 20.95
N LEU A 541 49.34 -12.15 21.36
CA LEU A 541 49.50 -13.30 20.48
C LEU A 541 48.13 -13.86 20.14
N ILE A 542 47.80 -13.88 18.85
CA ILE A 542 46.49 -14.27 18.33
C ILE A 542 46.66 -15.40 17.30
N ASN A 543 45.79 -16.42 17.36
CA ASN A 543 45.75 -17.48 16.35
C ASN A 543 45.01 -17.04 15.06
N ALA A 544 44.97 -17.90 14.05
CA ALA A 544 44.28 -17.60 12.78
C ALA A 544 42.75 -17.41 12.90
N LEU A 545 42.14 -17.78 14.05
CA LEU A 545 40.72 -17.61 14.34
C LEU A 545 40.42 -16.31 15.13
N GLY A 546 41.42 -15.47 15.38
CA GLY A 546 41.23 -14.23 16.14
C GLY A 546 41.26 -14.41 17.67
N ILE A 547 41.54 -15.61 18.18
CA ILE A 547 41.60 -15.88 19.63
C ILE A 547 42.95 -15.45 20.20
N THR A 548 42.91 -14.59 21.23
CA THR A 548 44.09 -14.21 22.01
C THR A 548 44.57 -15.38 22.88
N ILE A 549 45.78 -15.85 22.61
CA ILE A 549 46.44 -16.93 23.33
C ILE A 549 47.20 -16.40 24.55
N LYS A 550 47.86 -15.25 24.38
CA LYS A 550 48.74 -14.67 25.40
C LYS A 550 48.93 -13.17 25.18
N THR A 551 49.02 -12.41 26.26
CA THR A 551 49.43 -11.01 26.25
C THR A 551 50.77 -10.85 26.95
N PHE A 552 51.68 -10.06 26.38
CA PHE A 552 53.00 -9.79 26.95
C PHE A 552 53.49 -8.40 26.56
N LYS A 553 54.47 -7.88 27.30
CA LYS A 553 55.08 -6.58 27.00
C LYS A 553 56.38 -6.76 26.23
N VAL A 554 56.67 -5.83 25.34
CA VAL A 554 57.98 -5.65 24.71
C VAL A 554 58.50 -4.25 25.02
N THR A 555 59.81 -4.12 25.12
CA THR A 555 60.48 -2.85 25.46
C THR A 555 61.25 -2.32 24.26
N ALA A 556 61.17 -0.99 24.07
CA ALA A 556 61.83 -0.28 22.99
C ALA A 556 63.33 -0.60 22.94
N ASN A 557 63.79 -1.00 21.75
CA ASN A 557 65.18 -1.32 21.43
C ASN A 557 65.79 -2.46 22.26
N VAL A 558 64.95 -3.31 22.85
CA VAL A 558 65.35 -4.56 23.51
C VAL A 558 64.92 -5.75 22.64
N GLU A 559 65.72 -6.82 22.64
CA GLU A 559 65.35 -8.08 22.00
C GLU A 559 64.56 -8.94 22.98
N ASP A 560 63.25 -8.97 22.81
CA ASP A 560 62.34 -9.77 23.63
C ASP A 560 62.11 -11.14 22.99
N THR A 561 62.16 -12.21 23.80
CA THR A 561 61.97 -13.59 23.30
C THR A 561 60.62 -14.15 23.71
N LEU A 562 59.94 -14.84 22.78
CA LEU A 562 58.70 -15.56 23.03
C LEU A 562 58.86 -17.05 22.68
N ASN A 563 58.60 -17.92 23.66
CA ASN A 563 58.51 -19.36 23.42
C ASN A 563 57.17 -19.71 22.77
N VAL A 564 57.23 -20.30 21.57
CA VAL A 564 56.13 -20.72 20.71
C VAL A 564 56.09 -22.24 20.52
N GLU A 565 56.90 -23.01 21.25
CA GLU A 565 57.02 -24.47 21.11
C GLU A 565 55.67 -25.17 21.36
N ASN A 566 54.89 -24.66 22.32
CA ASN A 566 53.58 -25.19 22.69
C ASN A 566 52.43 -24.82 21.73
N LEU A 567 52.71 -24.03 20.69
CA LEU A 567 51.72 -23.67 19.67
C LEU A 567 51.70 -24.73 18.56
N SER A 568 50.52 -25.00 18.02
CA SER A 568 50.34 -25.83 16.82
C SER A 568 51.05 -25.20 15.61
N SER A 569 51.38 -26.02 14.59
CA SER A 569 51.88 -25.50 13.31
C SER A 569 50.80 -24.63 12.65
N GLY A 570 51.17 -23.43 12.21
CA GLY A 570 50.22 -22.49 11.63
C GLY A 570 50.70 -21.03 11.58
N VAL A 571 49.79 -20.16 11.14
CA VAL A 571 49.99 -18.72 11.09
C VAL A 571 49.47 -18.09 12.37
N TYR A 572 50.29 -17.22 12.96
CA TYR A 572 49.99 -16.46 14.17
C TYR A 572 50.26 -14.97 13.95
N PHE A 573 49.57 -14.15 14.73
CA PHE A 573 49.69 -12.70 14.69
C PHE A 573 50.07 -12.16 16.07
N LEU A 574 50.96 -11.18 16.11
CA LEU A 574 51.19 -10.32 17.26
C LEU A 574 50.49 -8.99 16.99
N SER A 575 49.57 -8.57 17.85
CA SER A 575 48.85 -7.30 17.68
C SER A 575 49.09 -6.30 18.80
N GLU A 576 49.06 -5.03 18.46
CA GLU A 576 49.20 -3.91 19.37
C GLU A 576 48.26 -2.76 19.01
N MET A 577 47.99 -1.89 19.99
CA MET A 577 47.26 -0.65 19.77
C MET A 577 48.25 0.52 19.85
N SER A 578 48.51 1.18 18.73
CA SER A 578 49.44 2.31 18.65
C SER A 578 48.75 3.51 18.00
N LYS A 579 48.76 4.66 18.69
CA LYS A 579 48.13 5.91 18.23
C LYS A 579 46.67 5.74 17.77
N GLY A 580 45.91 4.91 18.48
CA GLY A 580 44.50 4.63 18.18
C GLY A 580 44.26 3.70 16.97
N LYS A 581 45.32 3.09 16.42
CA LYS A 581 45.25 2.12 15.33
C LYS A 581 45.70 0.75 15.81
N PHE A 582 45.03 -0.29 15.32
CA PHE A 582 45.43 -1.67 15.53
C PHE A 582 46.51 -2.06 14.52
N ILE A 583 47.69 -2.43 15.01
CA ILE A 583 48.83 -2.88 14.20
C ILE A 583 49.02 -4.38 14.45
N THR A 584 49.37 -5.13 13.40
CA THR A 584 49.53 -6.58 13.45
C THR A 584 50.77 -7.04 12.70
N HIS A 585 51.52 -7.95 13.32
CA HIS A 585 52.73 -8.55 12.78
C HIS A 585 52.56 -10.06 12.65
N LYS A 586 52.84 -10.61 11.48
CA LYS A 586 52.65 -12.04 11.19
C LYS A 586 53.93 -12.84 11.45
N PHE A 587 53.80 -13.99 12.10
CA PHE A 587 54.81 -15.03 12.07
C PHE A 587 54.23 -16.42 11.81
N VAL A 588 55.10 -17.33 11.36
CA VAL A 588 54.74 -18.71 11.05
C VAL A 588 55.41 -19.63 12.06
N ARG A 589 54.57 -20.37 12.80
CA ARG A 589 55.01 -21.52 13.60
C ARG A 589 55.02 -22.73 12.68
N LYS A 590 56.20 -23.33 12.50
CA LYS A 590 56.34 -24.52 11.64
C LYS A 590 55.89 -25.79 12.34
#